data_AF-A0A1C5Z0S7-F1
#
_entry.id   AF-A0A1C5Z0S7-F1
#
_cell.length_a   1.000
_cell.length_b   1.000
_cell.length_c   1.000
_cell.angle_alpha   90.00
_cell.angle_beta   90.00
_cell.angle_gamma   90.00
#
_symmetry.space_group_name_H-M   'P 1'
#
loop_
_entity.id
_entity.type
_entity.pdbx_description
1 polymer ?
#
loop_
_entity_poly.entity_id
_entity_poly.type
_entity_poly.pdbx_seq_one_letter_code
_entity_poly.pdbx_strand_id
1 'polypeptide(L)'
;MRKIVLLVFCVVYSLAGYCQNFDEPKGKPTVFIDYFKRSSDAPFSWVEGLRNTVIEGIQKMERVILIDVDAQDALRIESQRRSSANISSGDDNEMDRLSVMEELGAQFIITGQVSSMTAAYKTRDGKGYYDGSVSYTLKVINPKNGTLIGTKTFQHSGLTGGTGGNKEEAIANTIKSAVYSMRDFVDEYFKMEGTILEVNSEKKGKAEEVYINLGSMNGVKEAQKFTVYAIREVAGREAKKEIGRLTVKAVEGDDISLCKVQKGGEEIMKAIRDEQPIKIVSREQTLMGGIFN
;
A
#
# COMPACT_ATOMS: atom_id res chain seq x y z
N MET A 1 8.84 23.73 -71.14
CA MET A 1 9.48 22.60 -70.43
C MET A 1 10.86 23.01 -69.94
N ARG A 2 11.27 22.49 -68.76
CA ARG A 2 12.53 22.67 -67.99
C ARG A 2 12.58 23.94 -67.12
N LYS A 3 11.97 23.95 -65.93
CA LYS A 3 12.38 23.39 -64.60
C LYS A 3 13.65 24.03 -64.02
N ILE A 4 13.45 25.04 -63.17
CA ILE A 4 14.42 25.56 -62.20
C ILE A 4 14.23 24.74 -60.91
N VAL A 5 15.31 24.13 -60.42
CA VAL A 5 15.33 23.37 -59.16
C VAL A 5 15.75 24.31 -58.05
N LEU A 6 14.84 24.58 -57.11
CA LEU A 6 15.09 25.28 -55.86
C LEU A 6 15.31 24.23 -54.77
N LEU A 7 16.53 24.17 -54.24
CA LEU A 7 16.97 23.22 -53.22
C LEU A 7 16.79 23.91 -51.85
N VAL A 8 15.72 23.58 -51.15
CA VAL A 8 15.44 24.07 -49.80
C VAL A 8 16.12 23.14 -48.80
N PHE A 9 17.11 23.66 -48.08
CA PHE A 9 17.79 22.97 -46.99
C PHE A 9 16.96 23.15 -45.71
N CYS A 10 16.07 22.19 -45.40
CA CYS A 10 15.39 22.13 -44.11
C CYS A 10 16.34 21.48 -43.09
N VAL A 11 17.04 22.31 -42.31
CA VAL A 11 17.72 21.87 -41.09
C VAL A 11 16.65 21.57 -40.04
N VAL A 12 16.31 20.30 -39.89
CA VAL A 12 15.47 19.82 -38.79
C VAL A 12 16.37 19.73 -37.55
N TYR A 13 16.25 20.70 -36.66
CA TYR A 13 16.75 20.58 -35.28
C TYR A 13 15.95 19.45 -34.60
N SER A 14 16.51 18.25 -34.54
CA SER A 14 16.01 17.19 -33.66
C SER A 14 16.45 17.50 -32.22
N LEU A 15 15.68 18.34 -31.53
CA LEU A 15 15.64 18.31 -30.07
C LEU A 15 15.00 16.99 -29.67
N ALA A 16 15.83 15.96 -29.48
CA ALA A 16 15.44 14.82 -28.67
C ALA A 16 15.36 15.32 -27.22
N GLY A 17 14.23 15.94 -26.87
CA GLY A 17 13.86 16.10 -25.48
C GLY A 17 13.72 14.72 -24.89
N TYR A 18 14.61 14.35 -23.99
CA TYR A 18 14.36 13.25 -23.07
C TYR A 18 13.22 13.71 -22.15
N CYS A 19 11.97 13.56 -22.59
CA CYS A 19 10.86 13.53 -21.66
C CYS A 19 11.14 12.35 -20.72
N GLN A 20 11.45 12.66 -19.46
CA GLN A 20 11.46 11.67 -18.41
C GLN A 20 10.03 11.11 -18.31
N ASN A 21 9.76 10.02 -19.02
CA ASN A 21 8.50 9.29 -18.94
C ASN A 21 8.46 8.57 -17.58
N PHE A 22 8.31 9.32 -16.49
CA PHE A 22 7.65 8.79 -15.31
C PHE A 22 6.16 8.96 -15.56
N ASP A 23 5.41 7.85 -15.48
CA ASP A 23 3.94 7.87 -15.49
C ASP A 23 3.45 9.00 -14.56
N GLU A 24 2.40 9.72 -14.97
CA GLU A 24 1.66 10.58 -14.04
C GLU A 24 1.41 9.81 -12.72
N PRO A 25 1.56 10.49 -11.57
CA PRO A 25 1.45 9.84 -10.28
C PRO A 25 0.08 9.18 -10.17
N LYS A 26 0.07 7.85 -10.18
CA LYS A 26 -1.17 7.08 -10.08
C LYS A 26 -1.82 7.44 -8.75
N GLY A 27 -3.10 7.79 -8.79
CA GLY A 27 -3.90 8.00 -7.58
C GLY A 27 -3.88 6.77 -6.68
N LYS A 28 -4.54 6.86 -5.51
CA LYS A 28 -4.67 5.71 -4.59
C LYS A 28 -5.12 4.46 -5.37
N PRO A 29 -4.44 3.32 -5.23
CA PRO A 29 -4.86 2.10 -5.91
C PRO A 29 -6.21 1.64 -5.39
N THR A 30 -7.05 1.15 -6.29
CA THR A 30 -8.32 0.50 -5.94
C THR A 30 -8.04 -0.91 -5.43
N VAL A 31 -8.43 -1.18 -4.19
CA VAL A 31 -8.17 -2.45 -3.51
C VAL A 31 -9.49 -3.05 -3.06
N PHE A 32 -9.78 -4.27 -3.50
CA PHE A 32 -10.93 -5.01 -3.02
C PHE A 32 -10.54 -5.84 -1.81
N ILE A 33 -11.40 -5.94 -0.80
CA ILE A 33 -11.20 -6.82 0.36
C ILE A 33 -12.25 -7.91 0.38
N ASP A 34 -11.81 -9.15 0.20
CA ASP A 34 -12.68 -10.31 0.15
C ASP A 34 -13.07 -10.81 1.55
N TYR A 35 -13.97 -11.77 1.61
CA TYR A 35 -14.31 -12.50 2.82
C TYR A 35 -13.11 -13.24 3.37
N PHE A 36 -13.03 -13.34 4.69
CA PHE A 36 -11.98 -14.09 5.34
C PHE A 36 -12.39 -15.56 5.41
N LYS A 37 -11.58 -16.42 4.80
CA LYS A 37 -11.68 -17.87 4.94
C LYS A 37 -11.39 -18.23 6.41
N ARG A 38 -12.10 -19.23 6.94
CA ARG A 38 -12.03 -19.63 8.35
C ARG A 38 -12.05 -21.14 8.50
N SER A 39 -11.39 -21.64 9.54
CA SER A 39 -11.61 -23.00 10.04
C SER A 39 -13.00 -23.13 10.70
N SER A 40 -13.53 -24.34 10.80
CA SER A 40 -14.89 -24.59 11.29
C SER A 40 -15.11 -24.24 12.77
N ASP A 41 -14.04 -24.12 13.55
CA ASP A 41 -14.03 -23.78 14.97
C ASP A 41 -14.07 -22.28 15.24
N ALA A 42 -13.82 -21.43 14.23
CA ALA A 42 -13.93 -19.98 14.36
C ALA A 42 -15.38 -19.51 14.04
N PRO A 43 -16.10 -18.93 15.01
CA PRO A 43 -17.43 -18.36 14.78
C PRO A 43 -17.41 -17.29 13.69
N PHE A 44 -18.41 -17.34 12.80
CA PHE A 44 -18.55 -16.37 11.69
C PHE A 44 -18.55 -14.92 12.18
N SER A 45 -19.28 -14.62 13.26
CA SER A 45 -19.35 -13.27 13.83
C SER A 45 -18.00 -12.73 14.31
N TRP A 46 -17.10 -13.58 14.81
CA TRP A 46 -15.76 -13.15 15.21
C TRP A 46 -14.87 -12.89 14.01
N VAL A 47 -14.96 -13.73 12.98
CA VAL A 47 -14.22 -13.56 11.72
C VAL A 47 -14.64 -12.27 11.01
N GLU A 48 -15.93 -11.98 10.95
CA GLU A 48 -16.44 -10.71 10.40
C GLU A 48 -16.03 -9.51 11.26
N GLY A 49 -16.05 -9.65 12.59
CA GLY A 49 -15.50 -8.63 13.49
C GLY A 49 -14.03 -8.32 13.20
N LEU A 50 -13.22 -9.35 12.97
CA LEU A 50 -11.81 -9.21 12.58
C LEU A 50 -11.65 -8.54 11.21
N ARG A 51 -12.42 -8.98 10.21
CA ARG A 51 -12.42 -8.40 8.86
C ARG A 51 -12.75 -6.91 8.89
N ASN A 52 -13.80 -6.51 9.60
CA ASN A 52 -14.20 -5.11 9.76
C ASN A 52 -13.11 -4.28 10.45
N THR A 53 -12.42 -4.87 11.43
CA THR A 53 -11.31 -4.21 12.12
C THR A 53 -10.08 -4.04 11.20
N VAL A 54 -9.84 -5.01 10.32
CA VAL A 54 -8.82 -4.90 9.26
C VAL A 54 -9.19 -3.80 8.25
N ILE A 55 -10.46 -3.75 7.81
CA ILE A 55 -10.99 -2.70 6.93
C ILE A 55 -10.75 -1.31 7.54
N GLU A 56 -11.13 -1.14 8.80
CA GLU A 56 -10.93 0.11 9.54
C GLU A 56 -9.44 0.51 9.59
N GLY A 57 -8.57 -0.44 9.91
CA GLY A 57 -7.12 -0.21 9.96
C GLY A 57 -6.52 0.23 8.62
N ILE A 58 -6.95 -0.40 7.52
CA ILE A 58 -6.51 -0.04 6.17
C ILE A 58 -7.03 1.36 5.78
N GLN A 59 -8.30 1.64 6.03
CA GLN A 59 -8.93 2.92 5.69
C GLN A 59 -8.27 4.10 6.41
N LYS A 60 -7.90 3.94 7.70
CA LYS A 60 -7.20 4.98 8.48
C LYS A 60 -5.87 5.43 7.87
N MET A 61 -5.24 4.57 7.09
CA MET A 61 -4.00 4.93 6.40
C MET A 61 -4.25 5.88 5.22
N GLU A 62 -5.45 5.88 4.64
CA GLU A 62 -5.84 6.69 3.48
C GLU A 62 -4.93 6.50 2.25
N ARG A 63 -4.31 5.32 2.13
CA ARG A 63 -3.35 4.97 1.07
C ARG A 63 -3.95 4.23 -0.12
N VAL A 64 -5.20 3.78 0.02
CA VAL A 64 -5.90 2.96 -0.96
C VAL A 64 -7.35 3.39 -1.07
N ILE A 65 -8.00 3.13 -2.20
CA ILE A 65 -9.45 3.17 -2.34
C ILE A 65 -9.94 1.75 -2.01
N LEU A 66 -10.37 1.54 -0.77
CA LEU A 66 -10.79 0.21 -0.31
C LEU A 66 -12.27 -0.03 -0.65
N ILE A 67 -12.54 -1.09 -1.40
CA ILE A 67 -13.90 -1.53 -1.77
C ILE A 67 -14.19 -2.85 -1.07
N ASP A 68 -15.24 -2.86 -0.24
CA ASP A 68 -15.77 -4.06 0.36
C ASP A 68 -16.57 -4.87 -0.69
N VAL A 69 -16.31 -6.18 -0.80
CA VAL A 69 -17.09 -7.06 -1.68
C VAL A 69 -18.57 -7.13 -1.32
N ASP A 70 -18.95 -6.88 -0.06
CA ASP A 70 -20.35 -6.78 0.38
C ASP A 70 -21.07 -5.57 -0.21
N ALA A 71 -20.34 -4.51 -0.57
CA ALA A 71 -20.90 -3.32 -1.20
C ALA A 71 -21.20 -3.51 -2.70
N GLN A 72 -20.85 -4.67 -3.27
CA GLN A 72 -20.98 -4.96 -4.70
C GLN A 72 -22.00 -6.08 -4.92
N ASP A 73 -23.20 -5.71 -5.39
CA ASP A 73 -24.29 -6.66 -5.64
C ASP A 73 -23.86 -7.82 -6.54
N ALA A 74 -23.06 -7.55 -7.58
CA ALA A 74 -22.52 -8.58 -8.48
C ALA A 74 -21.67 -9.62 -7.73
N LEU A 75 -20.82 -9.19 -6.80
CA LEU A 75 -19.94 -10.08 -6.03
C LEU A 75 -20.70 -10.82 -4.92
N ARG A 76 -21.73 -10.20 -4.34
CA ARG A 76 -22.65 -10.83 -3.40
C ARG A 76 -23.46 -11.93 -4.06
N ILE A 77 -24.04 -11.65 -5.24
CA ILE A 77 -24.80 -12.63 -6.04
C ILE A 77 -23.90 -13.80 -6.46
N GLU A 78 -22.69 -13.51 -6.95
CA GLU A 78 -21.73 -14.56 -7.34
C GLU A 78 -21.32 -15.43 -6.14
N SER A 79 -21.13 -14.83 -4.96
CA SER A 79 -20.85 -15.57 -3.71
C SER A 79 -22.02 -16.52 -3.33
N GLN A 80 -23.26 -16.04 -3.43
CA GLN A 80 -24.45 -16.85 -3.16
C GLN A 80 -24.61 -18.00 -4.17
N ARG A 81 -24.34 -17.76 -5.45
CA ARG A 81 -24.36 -18.80 -6.51
C ARG A 81 -23.36 -19.92 -6.22
N ARG A 82 -22.15 -19.57 -5.73
CA ARG A 82 -21.13 -20.55 -5.34
C ARG A 82 -21.54 -21.38 -4.13
N SER A 83 -22.13 -20.72 -3.15
CA SER A 83 -22.61 -21.36 -1.91
C SER A 83 -23.75 -22.35 -2.18
N SER A 84 -24.64 -22.06 -3.14
CA SER A 84 -25.77 -22.92 -3.49
C SER A 84 -25.43 -24.07 -4.44
N ALA A 85 -24.40 -23.91 -5.28
CA ALA A 85 -24.02 -24.89 -6.28
C ALA A 85 -23.08 -26.00 -5.77
N ASN A 86 -22.71 -26.01 -4.47
CA ASN A 86 -21.77 -26.96 -3.87
C ASN A 86 -20.46 -27.09 -4.69
N ILE A 87 -20.08 -26.02 -5.37
CA ILE A 87 -18.89 -25.99 -6.20
C ILE A 87 -17.72 -26.05 -5.23
N SER A 88 -16.99 -27.17 -5.28
CA SER A 88 -15.73 -27.37 -4.58
C SER A 88 -14.88 -26.11 -4.72
N SER A 89 -14.30 -25.66 -3.62
CA SER A 89 -13.31 -24.57 -3.55
C SER A 89 -11.99 -24.99 -4.22
N GLY A 90 -12.06 -25.55 -5.42
CA GLY A 90 -10.90 -25.83 -6.28
C GLY A 90 -10.43 -24.57 -6.98
N ASP A 91 -9.16 -24.55 -7.35
CA ASP A 91 -8.48 -23.49 -8.10
C ASP A 91 -9.24 -23.04 -9.36
N ASP A 92 -10.04 -23.94 -9.96
CA ASP A 92 -10.70 -23.76 -11.25
C ASP A 92 -11.68 -22.56 -11.32
N ASN A 93 -12.19 -22.08 -10.17
CA ASN A 93 -13.15 -20.96 -10.12
C ASN A 93 -12.67 -19.75 -9.33
N GLU A 94 -11.45 -19.77 -8.78
CA GLU A 94 -10.89 -18.59 -8.09
C GLU A 94 -10.60 -17.50 -9.13
N MET A 95 -10.08 -17.86 -10.31
CA MET A 95 -9.80 -16.91 -11.40
C MET A 95 -11.05 -16.16 -11.89
N ASP A 96 -12.19 -16.83 -12.07
CA ASP A 96 -13.43 -16.16 -12.47
C ASP A 96 -13.85 -15.05 -11.49
N ARG A 97 -13.64 -15.26 -10.19
CA ARG A 97 -13.93 -14.24 -9.16
C ARG A 97 -12.95 -13.08 -9.25
N LEU A 98 -11.67 -13.37 -9.46
CA LEU A 98 -10.65 -12.34 -9.66
C LEU A 98 -10.94 -11.51 -10.90
N SER A 99 -11.39 -12.14 -12.00
CA SER A 99 -11.79 -11.45 -13.23
C SER A 99 -12.99 -10.53 -13.02
N VAL A 100 -14.03 -10.95 -12.30
CA VAL A 100 -15.16 -10.05 -11.96
C VAL A 100 -14.67 -8.85 -11.14
N MET A 101 -13.77 -9.06 -10.17
CA MET A 101 -13.19 -7.95 -9.40
C MET A 101 -12.32 -7.04 -10.27
N GLU A 102 -11.55 -7.60 -11.22
CA GLU A 102 -10.77 -6.84 -12.20
C GLU A 102 -11.67 -5.94 -13.07
N GLU A 103 -12.78 -6.49 -13.59
CA GLU A 103 -13.76 -5.76 -14.40
C GLU A 103 -14.41 -4.61 -13.61
N LEU A 104 -14.58 -4.78 -12.29
CA LEU A 104 -15.03 -3.74 -11.37
C LEU A 104 -13.92 -2.73 -10.98
N GLY A 105 -12.73 -2.85 -11.57
CA GLY A 105 -11.63 -1.91 -11.40
C GLY A 105 -10.66 -2.23 -10.27
N ALA A 106 -10.68 -3.46 -9.71
CA ALA A 106 -9.69 -3.87 -8.73
C ALA A 106 -8.27 -3.82 -9.34
N GLN A 107 -7.36 -3.14 -8.66
CA GLN A 107 -5.92 -3.20 -8.95
C GLN A 107 -5.22 -4.23 -8.04
N PHE A 108 -5.78 -4.44 -6.85
CA PHE A 108 -5.32 -5.42 -5.89
C PHE A 108 -6.51 -6.05 -5.17
N ILE A 109 -6.34 -7.29 -4.72
CA ILE A 109 -7.30 -7.97 -3.86
C ILE A 109 -6.62 -8.37 -2.56
N ILE A 110 -7.25 -8.07 -1.43
CA ILE A 110 -6.87 -8.55 -0.11
C ILE A 110 -7.78 -9.72 0.24
N THR A 111 -7.17 -10.87 0.54
CA THR A 111 -7.87 -12.03 1.10
C THR A 111 -7.33 -12.35 2.49
N GLY A 112 -8.15 -12.98 3.33
CA GLY A 112 -7.77 -13.38 4.68
C GLY A 112 -8.00 -14.86 4.92
N GLN A 113 -7.11 -15.48 5.69
CA GLN A 113 -7.29 -16.81 6.27
C GLN A 113 -7.14 -16.70 7.79
N VAL A 114 -8.22 -16.93 8.53
CA VAL A 114 -8.17 -17.03 9.99
C VAL A 114 -7.72 -18.43 10.36
N SER A 115 -6.60 -18.51 11.09
CA SER A 115 -6.02 -19.78 11.54
C SER A 115 -6.47 -20.16 12.95
N SER A 116 -6.71 -19.19 13.83
CA SER A 116 -7.21 -19.46 15.19
C SER A 116 -7.85 -18.23 15.84
N MET A 117 -8.91 -18.45 16.61
CA MET A 117 -9.48 -17.46 17.54
C MET A 117 -9.81 -18.17 18.86
N THR A 118 -8.98 -17.97 19.87
CA THR A 118 -9.03 -18.75 21.12
C THR A 118 -8.91 -17.85 22.35
N ALA A 119 -9.30 -18.37 23.51
CA ALA A 119 -9.09 -17.71 24.79
C ALA A 119 -8.72 -18.72 25.87
N ALA A 120 -7.70 -18.41 26.65
CA ALA A 120 -7.20 -19.22 27.75
C ALA A 120 -7.59 -18.62 29.10
N TYR A 121 -8.10 -19.43 30.02
CA TYR A 121 -8.35 -18.99 31.38
C TYR A 121 -7.04 -18.77 32.13
N LYS A 122 -6.95 -17.66 32.86
CA LYS A 122 -5.80 -17.23 33.65
C LYS A 122 -6.28 -16.72 35.01
N THR A 123 -5.35 -16.64 35.96
CA THR A 123 -5.60 -16.08 37.28
C THR A 123 -4.56 -15.01 37.58
N ARG A 124 -5.00 -13.87 38.12
CA ARG A 124 -4.14 -12.78 38.63
C ARG A 124 -4.75 -12.30 39.94
N ASP A 125 -3.93 -12.25 40.99
CA ASP A 125 -4.37 -11.83 42.34
C ASP A 125 -5.62 -12.57 42.84
N GLY A 126 -5.70 -13.88 42.58
CA GLY A 126 -6.82 -14.74 42.96
C GLY A 126 -8.11 -14.55 42.15
N LYS A 127 -8.14 -13.62 41.18
CA LYS A 127 -9.28 -13.41 40.27
C LYS A 127 -9.03 -14.06 38.91
N GLY A 128 -10.03 -14.79 38.44
CA GLY A 128 -10.04 -15.41 37.11
C GLY A 128 -10.33 -14.41 36.00
N TYR A 129 -9.65 -14.56 34.87
CA TYR A 129 -9.92 -13.82 33.63
C TYR A 129 -9.57 -14.70 32.42
N TYR A 130 -9.98 -14.28 31.23
CA TYR A 130 -9.58 -14.91 29.97
C TYR A 130 -8.61 -14.02 29.21
N ASP A 131 -7.59 -14.65 28.62
CA ASP A 131 -6.58 -14.04 27.75
C ASP A 131 -6.81 -14.53 26.31
N GLY A 132 -7.10 -13.60 25.40
CA GLY A 132 -7.48 -13.89 24.02
C GLY A 132 -6.28 -13.98 23.09
N SER A 133 -6.40 -14.83 22.07
CA SER A 133 -5.41 -15.04 21.02
C SER A 133 -6.08 -15.15 19.66
N VAL A 134 -5.67 -14.31 18.71
CA VAL A 134 -6.18 -14.28 17.34
C VAL A 134 -5.01 -14.38 16.37
N SER A 135 -5.07 -15.31 15.42
CA SER A 135 -4.06 -15.49 14.38
C SER A 135 -4.73 -15.57 13.00
N TYR A 136 -4.17 -14.83 12.04
CA TYR A 136 -4.69 -14.75 10.68
C TYR A 136 -3.60 -14.35 9.70
N THR A 137 -3.77 -14.74 8.44
CA THR A 137 -2.88 -14.38 7.34
C THR A 137 -3.63 -13.53 6.34
N LEU A 138 -3.06 -12.40 5.94
CA LEU A 138 -3.53 -11.61 4.81
C LEU A 138 -2.65 -11.87 3.59
N LYS A 139 -3.27 -11.87 2.40
CA LYS A 139 -2.59 -11.94 1.11
C LYS A 139 -3.00 -10.76 0.26
N VAL A 140 -2.07 -10.23 -0.51
CA VAL A 140 -2.30 -9.24 -1.58
C VAL A 140 -2.11 -9.94 -2.92
N ILE A 141 -3.13 -9.90 -3.77
CA ILE A 141 -3.20 -10.66 -5.03
C ILE A 141 -3.37 -9.68 -6.19
N ASN A 142 -2.69 -9.95 -7.30
CA ASN A 142 -2.94 -9.30 -8.58
C ASN A 142 -4.19 -9.92 -9.23
N PRO A 143 -5.30 -9.18 -9.40
CA PRO A 143 -6.53 -9.73 -9.97
C PRO A 143 -6.35 -10.22 -11.41
N LYS A 144 -5.43 -9.62 -12.18
CA LYS A 144 -5.26 -9.90 -13.62
C LYS A 144 -4.81 -11.31 -13.95
N ASN A 145 -4.08 -11.92 -13.03
CA ASN A 145 -3.43 -13.21 -13.26
C ASN A 145 -3.32 -14.08 -12.00
N GLY A 146 -3.96 -13.66 -10.90
CA GLY A 146 -3.93 -14.37 -9.62
C GLY A 146 -2.57 -14.42 -8.92
N THR A 147 -1.57 -13.67 -9.37
CA THR A 147 -0.23 -13.72 -8.78
C THR A 147 -0.26 -13.18 -7.35
N LEU A 148 0.33 -13.93 -6.40
CA LEU A 148 0.56 -13.48 -5.04
C LEU A 148 1.63 -12.38 -5.02
N ILE A 149 1.24 -11.17 -4.65
CA ILE A 149 2.14 -10.00 -4.52
C ILE A 149 2.80 -10.00 -3.14
N GLY A 150 2.05 -10.41 -2.11
CA GLY A 150 2.54 -10.39 -0.74
C GLY A 150 1.67 -11.20 0.20
N THR A 151 2.27 -11.64 1.30
CA THR A 151 1.55 -12.34 2.36
C THR A 151 2.16 -12.02 3.72
N LYS A 152 1.30 -11.80 4.72
CA LYS A 152 1.72 -11.47 6.08
C LYS A 152 0.82 -12.16 7.09
N THR A 153 1.45 -12.84 8.05
CA THR A 153 0.76 -13.48 9.18
C THR A 153 0.80 -12.54 10.38
N PHE A 154 -0.34 -12.42 11.07
CA PHE A 154 -0.53 -11.63 12.27
C PHE A 154 -0.92 -12.54 13.42
N GLN A 155 -0.33 -12.30 14.58
CA GLN A 155 -0.63 -12.99 15.83
C GLN A 155 -0.82 -11.95 16.92
N HIS A 156 -2.02 -11.88 17.48
CA HIS A 156 -2.35 -11.04 18.62
C HIS A 156 -2.58 -11.91 19.83
N SER A 157 -1.70 -11.80 20.82
CA SER A 157 -1.76 -12.52 22.10
C SER A 157 -0.85 -11.82 23.12
N GLY A 158 -1.06 -12.04 24.42
CA GLY A 158 -0.23 -11.41 25.44
C GLY A 158 -0.31 -9.88 25.38
N LEU A 159 0.80 -9.19 25.04
CA LEU A 159 0.85 -7.72 25.02
C LEU A 159 -0.08 -7.08 23.99
N THR A 160 -0.30 -7.74 22.85
CA THR A 160 -1.28 -7.33 21.83
C THR A 160 -2.59 -8.11 21.94
N GLY A 161 -2.71 -8.98 22.95
CA GLY A 161 -3.92 -9.71 23.29
C GLY A 161 -4.90 -8.87 24.09
N GLY A 162 -6.18 -9.19 23.98
CA GLY A 162 -7.24 -8.64 24.81
C GLY A 162 -7.59 -9.59 25.95
N THR A 163 -8.02 -9.02 27.09
CA THR A 163 -8.55 -9.80 28.21
C THR A 163 -10.04 -9.58 28.38
N GLY A 164 -10.73 -10.48 29.08
CA GLY A 164 -12.17 -10.38 29.34
C GLY A 164 -12.63 -11.28 30.48
N GLY A 165 -13.85 -11.05 30.96
CA GLY A 165 -14.50 -11.88 31.98
C GLY A 165 -14.97 -13.24 31.44
N ASN A 166 -15.12 -13.36 30.12
CA ASN A 166 -15.42 -14.60 29.40
C ASN A 166 -14.58 -14.70 28.11
N LYS A 167 -14.72 -15.83 27.39
CA LYS A 167 -13.93 -16.12 26.17
C LYS A 167 -14.27 -15.16 25.05
N GLU A 168 -15.56 -14.87 24.86
CA GLU A 168 -16.11 -14.03 23.81
C GLU A 168 -15.54 -12.60 23.93
N GLU A 169 -15.55 -12.05 25.13
CA GLU A 169 -15.04 -10.71 25.44
C GLU A 169 -13.53 -10.63 25.24
N ALA A 170 -12.77 -11.63 25.69
CA ALA A 170 -11.32 -11.65 25.51
C ALA A 170 -10.93 -11.67 24.02
N ILE A 171 -11.63 -12.47 23.20
CA ILE A 171 -11.40 -12.53 21.76
C ILE A 171 -11.82 -11.22 21.08
N ALA A 172 -13.00 -10.68 21.40
CA ALA A 172 -13.46 -9.41 20.86
C ALA A 172 -12.49 -8.25 21.19
N ASN A 173 -11.92 -8.24 22.40
CA ASN A 173 -10.90 -7.27 22.78
C ASN A 173 -9.58 -7.51 22.05
N THR A 174 -9.21 -8.77 21.78
CA THR A 174 -7.99 -9.11 21.02
C THR A 174 -8.10 -8.66 19.55
N ILE A 175 -9.28 -8.81 18.94
CA ILE A 175 -9.53 -8.38 17.56
C ILE A 175 -9.18 -6.90 17.36
N LYS A 176 -9.48 -6.02 18.32
CA LYS A 176 -9.24 -4.57 18.24
C LYS A 176 -7.77 -4.23 17.94
N SER A 177 -6.82 -5.08 18.32
CA SER A 177 -5.40 -4.90 18.04
C SER A 177 -5.07 -4.96 16.54
N ALA A 178 -5.90 -5.62 15.73
CA ALA A 178 -5.70 -5.75 14.30
C ALA A 178 -5.61 -4.40 13.57
N VAL A 179 -6.34 -3.37 14.04
CA VAL A 179 -6.31 -2.00 13.46
C VAL A 179 -4.88 -1.49 13.37
N TYR A 180 -4.09 -1.68 14.43
CA TYR A 180 -2.74 -1.12 14.51
C TYR A 180 -1.76 -1.85 13.59
N SER A 181 -1.91 -3.16 13.43
CA SER A 181 -1.06 -3.95 12.54
C SER A 181 -1.29 -3.67 11.06
N MET A 182 -2.44 -3.09 10.69
CA MET A 182 -2.72 -2.74 9.30
C MET A 182 -1.85 -1.61 8.79
N ARG A 183 -1.30 -0.78 9.68
CA ARG A 183 -0.33 0.23 9.30
C ARG A 183 0.85 -0.36 8.55
N ASP A 184 1.56 -1.29 9.19
CA ASP A 184 2.77 -1.90 8.63
C ASP A 184 2.43 -2.71 7.39
N PHE A 185 1.25 -3.34 7.36
CA PHE A 185 0.74 -4.04 6.18
C PHE A 185 0.57 -3.10 4.99
N VAL A 186 -0.05 -1.94 5.21
CA VAL A 186 -0.30 -0.95 4.16
C VAL A 186 1.00 -0.27 3.71
N ASP A 187 1.89 0.07 4.63
CA ASP A 187 3.19 0.68 4.30
C ASP A 187 4.09 -0.30 3.51
N GLU A 188 3.94 -1.60 3.72
CA GLU A 188 4.69 -2.64 3.02
C GLU A 188 4.18 -2.85 1.58
N TYR A 189 2.86 -2.99 1.39
CA TYR A 189 2.28 -3.42 0.11
C TYR A 189 1.67 -2.29 -0.74
N PHE A 190 1.33 -1.14 -0.15
CA PHE A 190 0.69 -0.01 -0.84
C PHE A 190 1.53 1.27 -0.71
N LYS A 191 2.80 1.17 -1.14
CA LYS A 191 3.75 2.28 -1.15
C LYS A 191 3.34 3.37 -2.13
N MET A 192 3.50 4.64 -1.72
CA MET A 192 3.41 5.76 -2.66
C MET A 192 4.75 5.86 -3.36
N GLU A 193 4.69 5.96 -4.67
CA GLU A 193 5.85 6.11 -5.52
C GLU A 193 5.64 7.31 -6.44
N GLY A 194 6.69 8.09 -6.65
CA GLY A 194 6.66 9.27 -7.51
C GLY A 194 8.07 9.71 -7.90
N THR A 195 8.21 10.98 -8.23
CA THR A 195 9.49 11.64 -8.55
C THR A 195 9.58 13.03 -7.89
N ILE A 196 10.77 13.63 -7.98
CA ILE A 196 10.99 15.04 -7.67
C ILE A 196 10.70 15.84 -8.95
N LEU A 197 9.88 16.88 -8.85
CA LEU A 197 9.55 17.80 -9.94
C LEU A 197 10.65 18.83 -10.13
N GLU A 198 10.97 19.57 -9.07
CA GLU A 198 11.98 20.63 -9.10
C GLU A 198 12.50 20.97 -7.69
N VAL A 199 13.56 21.78 -7.64
CA VAL A 199 14.16 22.29 -6.40
C VAL A 199 13.51 23.63 -6.06
N ASN A 200 12.85 23.69 -4.90
CA ASN A 200 12.24 24.92 -4.40
C ASN A 200 13.27 25.85 -3.75
N SER A 201 14.24 25.29 -3.03
CA SER A 201 15.33 26.07 -2.42
C SER A 201 16.64 25.32 -2.31
N GLU A 202 17.74 26.07 -2.39
CA GLU A 202 19.11 25.57 -2.34
C GLU A 202 19.94 26.34 -1.30
N LYS A 203 20.85 25.66 -0.63
CA LYS A 203 21.89 26.27 0.21
C LYS A 203 23.23 25.60 -0.01
N LYS A 204 24.24 26.38 -0.40
CA LYS A 204 25.62 25.91 -0.61
C LYS A 204 25.71 24.70 -1.56
N GLY A 205 25.01 24.71 -2.69
CA GLY A 205 25.03 23.58 -3.63
C GLY A 205 24.13 22.41 -3.25
N LYS A 206 23.37 22.50 -2.16
CA LYS A 206 22.50 21.42 -1.65
C LYS A 206 21.04 21.81 -1.75
N ALA A 207 20.20 20.91 -2.25
CA ALA A 207 18.75 21.07 -2.18
C ALA A 207 18.33 21.09 -0.71
N GLU A 208 17.61 22.13 -0.29
CA GLU A 208 16.97 22.21 1.04
C GLU A 208 15.50 21.83 0.96
N GLU A 209 14.81 22.24 -0.10
CA GLU A 209 13.41 21.90 -0.35
C GLU A 209 13.17 21.54 -1.83
N VAL A 210 12.25 20.63 -2.07
CA VAL A 210 11.88 20.13 -3.41
C VAL A 210 10.37 19.96 -3.53
N TYR A 211 9.83 20.16 -4.72
CA TYR A 211 8.47 19.75 -5.06
C TYR A 211 8.47 18.31 -5.54
N ILE A 212 7.45 17.54 -5.15
CA ILE A 212 7.24 16.16 -5.62
C ILE A 212 5.89 16.05 -6.32
N ASN A 213 5.77 15.10 -7.24
CA ASN A 213 4.52 14.83 -7.96
C ASN A 213 3.55 13.95 -7.14
N LEU A 214 3.45 14.17 -5.83
CA LEU A 214 2.48 13.45 -5.01
C LEU A 214 1.76 14.45 -4.12
N GLY A 215 0.45 14.33 -4.02
CA GLY A 215 -0.40 15.23 -3.23
C GLY A 215 -1.53 14.51 -2.51
N SER A 216 -2.61 15.25 -2.27
CA SER A 216 -3.79 14.79 -1.54
C SER A 216 -4.40 13.52 -2.17
N MET A 217 -4.41 13.43 -3.51
CA MET A 217 -5.03 12.35 -4.27
C MET A 217 -4.29 11.02 -4.09
N ASN A 218 -3.00 11.06 -3.75
CA ASN A 218 -2.16 9.88 -3.52
C ASN A 218 -2.17 9.46 -2.04
N GLY A 219 -2.79 10.24 -1.16
CA GLY A 219 -2.79 10.00 0.29
C GLY A 219 -1.58 10.57 1.02
N VAL A 220 -0.90 11.56 0.42
CA VAL A 220 0.19 12.27 1.09
C VAL A 220 -0.36 13.10 2.25
N LYS A 221 0.34 13.08 3.37
CA LYS A 221 0.06 13.89 4.56
C LYS A 221 1.33 14.64 4.97
N GLU A 222 1.16 15.73 5.72
CA GLU A 222 2.31 16.38 6.38
C GLU A 222 3.12 15.39 7.22
N ALA A 223 4.42 15.63 7.33
CA ALA A 223 5.40 14.75 7.96
C ALA A 223 5.56 13.35 7.32
N GLN A 224 4.86 13.05 6.22
CA GLN A 224 5.12 11.83 5.44
C GLN A 224 6.58 11.82 4.97
N LYS A 225 7.24 10.67 5.14
CA LYS A 225 8.65 10.50 4.81
C LYS A 225 8.80 9.74 3.50
N PHE A 226 9.80 10.11 2.72
CA PHE A 226 10.18 9.41 1.48
C PHE A 226 11.68 9.11 1.46
N THR A 227 12.05 8.02 0.79
CA THR A 227 13.42 7.74 0.36
C THR A 227 13.54 8.13 -1.10
N VAL A 228 14.62 8.82 -1.46
CA VAL A 228 14.93 9.22 -2.83
C VAL A 228 15.96 8.26 -3.39
N TYR A 229 15.65 7.69 -4.55
CA TYR A 229 16.51 6.79 -5.29
C TYR A 229 16.89 7.41 -6.63
N ALA A 230 18.18 7.36 -6.94
CA ALA A 230 18.65 7.49 -8.31
C ALA A 230 18.49 6.14 -9.00
N ILE A 231 17.85 6.14 -10.16
CA ILE A 231 17.64 4.96 -10.99
C ILE A 231 18.76 4.87 -12.02
N ARG A 232 19.20 3.64 -12.28
CA ARG A 232 20.15 3.31 -13.36
C ARG A 232 19.77 1.97 -13.96
N GLU A 233 20.06 1.79 -15.23
CA GLU A 233 19.94 0.50 -15.89
C GLU A 233 21.27 -0.26 -15.83
N VAL A 234 21.23 -1.53 -15.42
CA VAL A 234 22.40 -2.42 -15.42
C VAL A 234 21.99 -3.72 -16.11
N ALA A 235 22.51 -3.93 -17.33
CA ALA A 235 22.22 -5.12 -18.14
C ALA A 235 20.70 -5.37 -18.34
N GLY A 236 19.94 -4.33 -18.71
CA GLY A 236 18.49 -4.43 -18.90
C GLY A 236 17.66 -4.50 -17.62
N ARG A 237 18.29 -4.35 -16.44
CA ARG A 237 17.61 -4.40 -15.14
C ARG A 237 17.68 -3.05 -14.45
N GLU A 238 16.57 -2.63 -13.86
CA GLU A 238 16.52 -1.44 -13.02
C GLU A 238 17.31 -1.68 -11.73
N ALA A 239 18.31 -0.84 -11.48
CA ALA A 239 19.04 -0.77 -10.22
C ALA A 239 18.80 0.59 -9.55
N LYS A 240 18.65 0.58 -8.22
CA LYS A 240 18.35 1.77 -7.42
C LYS A 240 19.50 2.06 -6.46
N LYS A 241 19.84 3.34 -6.30
CA LYS A 241 20.77 3.83 -5.28
C LYS A 241 20.07 4.87 -4.42
N GLU A 242 19.97 4.65 -3.10
CA GLU A 242 19.48 5.70 -2.18
C GLU A 242 20.42 6.91 -2.27
N ILE A 243 19.85 8.06 -2.61
CA ILE A 243 20.58 9.34 -2.72
C ILE A 243 20.07 10.38 -1.73
N GLY A 244 18.92 10.16 -1.09
CA GLY A 244 18.41 11.13 -0.14
C GLY A 244 17.13 10.74 0.57
N ARG A 245 16.65 11.63 1.44
CA ARG A 245 15.45 11.44 2.24
C ARG A 245 14.68 12.75 2.33
N LEU A 246 13.36 12.66 2.20
CA LEU A 246 12.45 13.79 2.24
C LEU A 246 11.46 13.64 3.40
N THR A 247 11.00 14.78 3.92
CA THR A 247 9.81 14.87 4.78
C THR A 247 8.89 15.91 4.18
N VAL A 248 7.62 15.56 3.98
CA VAL A 248 6.59 16.49 3.50
C VAL A 248 6.41 17.62 4.51
N LYS A 249 6.57 18.85 4.03
CA LYS A 249 6.37 20.09 4.78
C LYS A 249 4.95 20.61 4.60
N ALA A 250 4.42 20.55 3.38
CA ALA A 250 3.07 20.95 3.05
C ALA A 250 2.55 20.12 1.87
N VAL A 251 1.26 19.78 1.89
CA VAL A 251 0.54 19.25 0.73
C VAL A 251 -0.13 20.44 0.05
N GLU A 252 0.33 20.79 -1.14
CA GLU A 252 -0.04 22.05 -1.81
C GLU A 252 -1.09 21.87 -2.90
N GLY A 253 -1.37 20.63 -3.30
CA GLY A 253 -2.44 20.30 -4.24
C GLY A 253 -2.75 18.81 -4.28
N ASP A 254 -3.54 18.42 -5.27
CA ASP A 254 -3.98 17.03 -5.45
C ASP A 254 -2.82 16.12 -5.84
N ASP A 255 -1.89 16.63 -6.64
CA ASP A 255 -0.74 15.92 -7.22
C ASP A 255 0.62 16.57 -6.88
N ILE A 256 0.65 17.54 -5.95
CA ILE A 256 1.87 18.27 -5.60
C ILE A 256 2.03 18.48 -4.09
N SER A 257 3.26 18.27 -3.60
CA SER A 257 3.65 18.56 -2.21
C SER A 257 5.04 19.17 -2.15
N LEU A 258 5.24 20.09 -1.19
CA LEU A 258 6.53 20.63 -0.83
C LEU A 258 7.20 19.74 0.22
N CYS A 259 8.43 19.33 -0.04
CA CYS A 259 9.22 18.48 0.82
C CYS A 259 10.49 19.17 1.31
N LYS A 260 10.82 18.99 2.59
CA LYS A 260 12.13 19.30 3.14
C LYS A 260 13.10 18.14 2.91
N VAL A 261 14.28 18.43 2.39
CA VAL A 261 15.38 17.48 2.24
C VAL A 261 16.04 17.26 3.61
N GLN A 262 15.97 16.03 4.11
CA GLN A 262 16.56 15.64 5.40
C GLN A 262 17.99 15.11 5.25
N LYS A 263 18.28 14.49 4.11
CA LYS A 263 19.58 13.89 3.79
C LYS A 263 19.75 13.89 2.27
N GLY A 264 20.99 14.09 1.81
CA GLY A 264 21.35 13.87 0.42
C GLY A 264 21.15 15.07 -0.50
N GLY A 265 21.13 16.30 0.04
CA GLY A 265 20.86 17.49 -0.76
C GLY A 265 21.87 17.74 -1.88
N GLU A 266 23.14 17.35 -1.72
CA GLU A 266 24.15 17.43 -2.80
C GLU A 266 23.86 16.39 -3.88
N GLU A 267 23.59 15.15 -3.49
CA GLU A 267 23.33 14.04 -4.40
C GLU A 267 22.02 14.21 -5.17
N ILE A 268 20.97 14.75 -4.54
CA ILE A 268 19.71 15.12 -5.20
C ILE A 268 19.96 16.23 -6.22
N MET A 269 20.65 17.30 -5.84
CA MET A 269 20.99 18.40 -6.76
C MET A 269 21.77 17.88 -7.97
N LYS A 270 22.76 17.02 -7.72
CA LYS A 270 23.55 16.40 -8.78
C LYS A 270 22.67 15.55 -9.69
N ALA A 271 21.83 14.67 -9.13
CA ALA A 271 20.95 13.81 -9.93
C ALA A 271 19.98 14.62 -10.81
N ILE A 272 19.43 15.73 -10.29
CA ILE A 272 18.56 16.63 -11.07
C ILE A 272 19.35 17.32 -12.19
N ARG A 273 20.55 17.87 -11.89
CA ARG A 273 21.39 18.55 -12.89
C ARG A 273 21.90 17.61 -13.99
N ASP A 274 22.20 16.36 -13.61
CA ASP A 274 22.65 15.32 -14.53
C ASP A 274 21.46 14.67 -15.28
N GLU A 275 20.23 15.18 -15.09
CA GLU A 275 18.97 14.63 -15.63
C GLU A 275 18.77 13.13 -15.35
N GLN A 276 19.37 12.65 -14.26
CA GLN A 276 19.29 11.26 -13.84
C GLN A 276 17.85 10.94 -13.39
N PRO A 277 17.26 9.80 -13.81
CA PRO A 277 15.91 9.46 -13.37
C PRO A 277 15.87 9.24 -11.85
N ILE A 278 14.91 9.89 -11.19
CA ILE A 278 14.71 9.84 -9.74
C ILE A 278 13.39 9.13 -9.44
N LYS A 279 13.40 8.29 -8.41
CA LYS A 279 12.19 7.71 -7.83
C LYS A 279 12.14 8.02 -6.35
N ILE A 280 11.01 8.53 -5.86
CA ILE A 280 10.72 8.61 -4.44
C ILE A 280 9.80 7.47 -4.02
N VAL A 281 10.01 6.91 -2.83
CA VAL A 281 9.17 5.85 -2.28
C VAL A 281 8.85 6.15 -0.83
N SER A 282 7.57 6.08 -0.45
CA SER A 282 7.12 6.32 0.92
C SER A 282 7.83 5.41 1.90
N ARG A 283 8.19 5.94 3.06
CA ARG A 283 8.76 5.19 4.18
C ARG A 283 7.72 4.98 5.26
N GLU A 284 7.89 3.90 6.01
CA GLU A 284 7.17 3.68 7.26
C GLU A 284 7.26 4.93 8.13
N GLN A 285 6.08 5.42 8.52
CA GLN A 285 6.00 6.42 9.56
C GLN A 285 6.20 5.66 10.89
N THR A 286 7.33 5.77 11.57
CA THR A 286 7.44 5.23 12.92
C THR A 286 6.63 6.14 13.87
N LEU A 287 5.48 5.68 14.41
CA LEU A 287 4.75 6.40 15.50
C LEU A 287 5.49 6.32 16.84
N MET A 288 6.46 5.40 16.96
CA MET A 288 7.35 5.32 18.11
C MET A 288 8.68 5.96 17.75
N GLY A 289 8.81 7.25 18.04
CA GLY A 289 10.15 7.81 18.24
C GLY A 289 10.81 7.07 19.40
N GLY A 290 11.81 6.24 19.10
CA GLY A 290 12.86 5.87 20.04
C GLY A 290 12.50 4.99 21.23
N ILE A 291 11.87 3.82 21.02
CA ILE A 291 11.88 2.76 22.06
C ILE A 291 12.77 1.56 21.68
N PHE A 292 13.24 1.49 20.43
CA PHE A 292 14.17 0.42 20.00
C PHE A 292 15.29 0.93 19.08
N ASN A 293 15.98 2.00 19.50
CA ASN A 293 17.36 2.29 19.08
C ASN A 293 18.15 2.73 20.30
#